data_AF-A0A4Q3SP97-F1
#
_entry.id   AF-A0A4Q3SP97-F1
#
_cell.length_a   1.000
_cell.length_b   1.000
_cell.length_c   1.000
_cell.angle_alpha   90.00
_cell.angle_beta   90.00
_cell.angle_gamma   90.00
#
_symmetry.space_group_name_H-M   'P 1'
#
loop_
_entity.id
_entity.type
_entity.pdbx_description
1 polymer ?
#
loop_
_entity_poly.entity_id
_entity_poly.type
_entity_poly.pdbx_seq_one_letter_code
_entity_poly.pdbx_strand_id
1 'polypeptide(L)'
;MARFLLRFAQSVQLWERQMVSPMRTSTALSVVRDNCGTVPVPAGASVSERIRHLQAEARLLAREQIEALESALLQIERLSCEIADGGEAYPVGVREVAGRLADDCKSHGATIHLLAGRA
;
A
#
# COMPACT_ATOMS: atom_id res chain seq x y z
N MET A 1 -0.72 -15.16 28.39
CA MET A 1 -2.00 -14.79 27.73
C MET A 1 -2.26 -13.28 27.65
N ALA A 2 -2.23 -12.53 28.76
CA ALA A 2 -2.62 -11.10 28.75
C ALA A 2 -1.79 -10.18 27.83
N ARG A 3 -0.49 -10.43 27.65
CA ARG A 3 0.37 -9.61 26.76
C ARG A 3 0.10 -9.84 25.26
N PHE A 4 -0.42 -11.01 24.88
CA PHE A 4 -0.72 -11.32 23.47
C PHE A 4 -1.99 -10.61 23.01
N LEU A 5 -3.03 -10.64 23.85
CA LEU A 5 -4.29 -9.94 23.61
C LEU A 5 -4.11 -8.42 23.52
N LEU A 6 -3.24 -7.85 24.36
CA LEU A 6 -2.96 -6.41 24.33
C LEU A 6 -2.23 -5.98 23.05
N ARG A 7 -1.33 -6.84 22.54
CA ARG A 7 -0.53 -6.58 21.34
C ARG A 7 -1.34 -6.81 20.06
N PHE A 8 -2.25 -7.79 20.07
CA PHE A 8 -3.24 -8.02 19.02
C PHE A 8 -4.22 -6.86 18.93
N ALA A 9 -4.80 -6.43 20.06
CA ALA A 9 -5.68 -5.27 20.12
C ALA A 9 -4.97 -4.00 19.64
N GLN A 10 -3.72 -3.74 20.06
CA GLN A 10 -2.95 -2.61 19.57
C GLN A 10 -2.66 -2.67 18.07
N SER A 11 -2.37 -3.86 17.51
CA SER A 11 -2.12 -4.02 16.07
C SER A 11 -3.36 -3.79 15.24
N VAL A 12 -4.51 -4.32 15.67
CA VAL A 12 -5.82 -4.09 15.03
C VAL A 12 -6.19 -2.61 15.08
N GLN A 13 -5.97 -1.93 16.21
CA GLN A 13 -6.28 -0.52 16.37
C GLN A 13 -5.35 0.41 15.57
N LEU A 14 -4.09 -0.02 15.35
CA LEU A 14 -3.14 0.68 14.48
C LEU A 14 -3.55 0.54 13.01
N TRP A 15 -3.99 -0.66 12.61
CA TRP A 15 -4.55 -0.94 11.29
C TRP A 15 -5.85 -0.19 11.04
N GLU A 16 -6.75 -0.10 12.02
CA GLU A 16 -8.00 0.64 11.92
C GLU A 16 -7.76 2.15 11.77
N ARG A 17 -6.77 2.71 12.49
CA ARG A 17 -6.34 4.11 12.30
C ARG A 17 -5.68 4.36 10.94
N GLN A 18 -5.02 3.36 10.34
CA GLN A 18 -4.40 3.50 9.02
C GLN A 18 -5.39 3.28 7.87
N MET A 19 -6.27 2.29 7.95
CA MET A 19 -7.29 2.00 6.94
C MET A 19 -8.45 3.00 6.95
N VAL A 20 -8.89 3.44 8.13
CA VAL A 20 -9.90 4.49 8.31
C VAL A 20 -9.21 5.86 8.42
N SER A 21 -8.21 6.10 7.58
CA SER A 21 -8.04 7.47 7.11
C SER A 21 -9.19 7.70 6.14
N PRO A 22 -10.06 8.71 6.34
CA PRO A 22 -10.99 9.08 5.30
C PRO A 22 -10.12 9.41 4.08
N MET A 23 -10.20 8.56 3.06
CA MET A 23 -10.08 9.00 1.68
C MET A 23 -10.91 10.28 1.65
N ARG A 24 -10.24 11.44 1.64
CA ARG A 24 -10.92 12.71 1.40
C ARG A 24 -11.53 12.51 0.02
N THR A 25 -12.81 12.17 -0.01
CA THR A 25 -13.68 12.19 -1.18
C THR A 25 -13.74 13.65 -1.60
N SER A 26 -12.72 14.06 -2.35
CA SER A 26 -12.68 15.31 -3.06
C SER A 26 -13.57 15.12 -4.29
N THR A 27 -14.88 15.09 -4.06
CA THR A 27 -15.89 15.20 -5.11
C THR A 27 -15.91 16.64 -5.62
N ALA A 28 -14.87 16.97 -6.39
CA ALA A 28 -14.82 18.00 -7.42
C ALA A 28 -13.51 17.81 -8.17
N LEU A 29 -13.50 16.93 -9.18
CA LEU A 29 -12.48 16.99 -10.22
C LEU A 29 -12.72 18.26 -11.04
N SER A 30 -12.30 19.40 -10.49
CA SER A 30 -12.07 20.58 -11.29
C SER A 30 -10.92 20.24 -12.23
N VAL A 31 -11.21 20.19 -13.53
CA VAL A 31 -10.19 20.14 -14.57
C VAL A 31 -9.20 21.27 -14.26
N VAL A 32 -7.96 20.93 -13.92
CA VAL A 32 -6.85 21.88 -13.79
C VAL A 32 -6.62 22.46 -15.18
N ARG A 33 -7.44 23.45 -15.54
CA ARG A 33 -7.10 24.47 -16.52
C ARG A 33 -6.17 25.44 -15.79
N ASP A 34 -4.96 25.51 -16.32
CA ASP A 34 -3.95 26.53 -16.06
C ASP A 34 -3.25 26.47 -14.71
N ASN A 35 -2.41 25.43 -14.52
CA ASN A 35 -1.17 25.66 -13.77
C ASN A 35 -0.14 26.25 -14.74
N CYS A 36 -0.26 27.51 -15.14
CA CYS A 36 0.76 28.20 -15.97
C CYS A 36 1.46 29.37 -15.26
N GLY A 37 1.40 29.46 -13.94
CA GLY A 37 2.22 30.38 -13.14
C GLY A 37 2.08 30.00 -11.68
N THR A 38 3.14 29.77 -10.91
CA THR A 38 4.05 30.81 -10.40
C THR A 38 5.39 30.24 -9.90
N VAL A 39 5.97 29.25 -10.58
CA VAL A 39 7.39 28.91 -10.37
C VAL A 39 8.20 29.63 -11.45
N PRO A 40 9.26 30.39 -11.14
CA PRO A 40 10.13 30.98 -12.14
C PRO A 40 10.88 29.85 -12.87
N VAL A 41 10.25 29.33 -13.93
CA VAL A 41 10.89 28.44 -14.88
C VAL A 41 11.81 29.29 -15.75
N PRO A 42 13.09 28.92 -15.96
CA PRO A 42 13.95 29.61 -16.92
C PRO A 42 13.25 29.62 -18.29
N ALA A 43 13.10 30.81 -18.87
CA ALA A 43 12.38 31.03 -20.12
C ALA A 43 12.92 30.10 -21.23
N GLY A 44 12.15 29.05 -21.59
CA GLY A 44 12.51 28.12 -22.66
C GLY A 44 11.94 26.71 -22.59
N ALA A 45 11.39 26.25 -21.44
CA ALA A 45 10.90 24.87 -21.33
C ALA A 45 9.63 24.63 -22.18
N SER A 46 9.73 23.73 -23.15
CA SER A 46 8.61 23.37 -24.03
C SER A 46 7.54 22.57 -23.29
N VAL A 47 6.29 22.57 -23.79
CA VAL A 47 5.20 21.71 -23.26
C VAL A 47 5.65 20.23 -23.16
N SER A 48 6.45 19.77 -24.13
CA SER A 48 7.04 18.43 -24.14
C SER A 48 8.00 18.17 -22.99
N GLU A 49 8.77 19.16 -22.55
CA GLU A 49 9.65 19.05 -21.39
C GLU A 49 8.85 18.96 -20.09
N ARG A 50 7.78 19.74 -19.98
CA ARG A 50 6.86 19.68 -18.84
C ARG A 50 6.16 18.33 -18.73
N ILE A 51 5.68 17.78 -19.85
CA ILE A 51 5.06 16.44 -19.87
C ILE A 51 6.07 15.38 -19.44
N ARG A 52 7.32 15.44 -19.93
CA ARG A 52 8.38 14.50 -19.52
C ARG A 52 8.65 14.55 -18.02
N HIS A 53 8.69 15.74 -17.43
CA HIS A 53 8.87 15.91 -15.99
C HIS A 53 7.71 15.30 -15.19
N LEU A 54 6.47 15.63 -15.55
CA LEU A 54 5.27 15.06 -14.89
C LEU A 54 5.20 13.53 -15.03
N GLN A 55 5.59 12.99 -16.18
CA GLN A 55 5.66 11.54 -16.38
C GLN A 55 6.74 10.89 -15.52
N ALA A 56 7.88 11.55 -15.31
CA ALA A 56 8.92 11.06 -14.42
C ALA A 56 8.44 11.06 -12.96
N GLU A 57 7.80 12.13 -12.50
CA GLU A 57 7.19 12.20 -11.16
C GLU A 57 6.13 11.13 -10.95
N ALA A 58 5.23 10.93 -11.93
CA ALA A 58 4.21 9.90 -11.86
C ALA A 58 4.79 8.48 -11.74
N ARG A 59 5.91 8.20 -12.45
CA ARG A 59 6.61 6.91 -12.37
C ARG A 59 7.27 6.70 -11.00
N LEU A 60 7.86 7.74 -10.43
CA LEU A 60 8.43 7.67 -9.06
C LEU A 60 7.33 7.37 -8.04
N LEU A 61 6.22 8.11 -8.07
CA LEU A 61 5.09 7.89 -7.17
C LEU A 61 4.49 6.48 -7.34
N ALA A 62 4.39 5.98 -8.57
CA ALA A 62 3.91 4.63 -8.82
C ALA A 62 4.83 3.57 -8.21
N ARG A 63 6.15 3.74 -8.30
CA ARG A 63 7.13 2.84 -7.67
C ARG A 63 7.00 2.83 -6.15
N GLU A 64 6.85 3.99 -5.52
CA GLU A 64 6.62 4.08 -4.07
C GLU A 64 5.34 3.34 -3.63
N GLN A 65 4.26 3.43 -4.42
CA GLN A 65 3.03 2.70 -4.13
C GLN A 65 3.19 1.17 -4.27
N ILE A 66 3.98 0.71 -5.23
CA ILE A 66 4.30 -0.72 -5.39
C ILE A 66 5.09 -1.22 -4.17
N GLU A 67 6.09 -0.46 -3.72
CA GLU A 67 6.87 -0.80 -2.52
C GLU A 67 6.00 -0.81 -1.25
N ALA A 68 5.05 0.13 -1.12
CA ALA A 68 4.08 0.13 -0.04
C ALA A 68 3.16 -1.10 -0.07
N LEU A 69 2.74 -1.54 -1.27
CA LEU A 69 1.95 -2.76 -1.45
C LEU A 69 2.74 -4.01 -1.05
N GLU A 70 4.01 -4.13 -1.45
CA GLU A 70 4.88 -5.24 -1.04
C GLU A 70 5.02 -5.31 0.48
N SER A 71 5.22 -4.16 1.14
CA SER A 71 5.27 -4.07 2.60
C SER A 71 3.95 -4.49 3.27
N ALA A 72 2.81 -4.11 2.69
CA ALA A 72 1.50 -4.50 3.20
C ALA A 72 1.27 -6.01 3.08
N LEU A 73 1.66 -6.62 1.95
CA LEU A 73 1.56 -8.07 1.75
C LEU A 73 2.40 -8.86 2.75
N LEU A 74 3.61 -8.39 3.07
CA LEU A 74 4.46 -8.99 4.11
C LEU A 74 3.83 -8.88 5.51
N GLN A 75 3.13 -7.78 5.80
CA GLN A 75 2.42 -7.64 7.07
C GLN A 75 1.22 -8.58 7.16
N ILE A 76 0.45 -8.71 6.08
CA ILE A 76 -0.66 -9.65 6.00
C ILE A 76 -0.15 -11.08 6.17
N GLU A 77 0.89 -11.48 5.44
CA GLU A 77 1.52 -12.81 5.58
C GLU A 77 1.85 -13.12 7.03
N ARG A 78 2.57 -12.21 7.71
CA ARG A 78 2.96 -12.39 9.12
C ARG A 78 1.76 -12.55 10.04
N LEU A 79 0.76 -11.66 9.92
CA LEU A 79 -0.44 -11.71 10.76
C LEU A 79 -1.25 -13.00 10.49
N SER A 80 -1.34 -13.40 9.22
CA SER A 80 -2.00 -14.61 8.80
C SER A 80 -1.33 -15.87 9.38
N CYS A 81 0.01 -15.93 9.39
CA CYS A 81 0.75 -16.99 10.07
C CYS A 81 0.47 -17.01 11.58
N GLU A 82 0.51 -15.85 12.25
CA GLU A 82 0.21 -15.76 13.69
C GLU A 82 -1.19 -16.28 14.03
N ILE A 83 -2.19 -16.02 13.17
CA ILE A 83 -3.56 -16.51 13.35
C ILE A 83 -3.63 -18.03 13.08
N ALA A 84 -3.00 -18.50 12.01
CA ALA A 84 -2.99 -19.93 11.66
C ALA A 84 -2.34 -20.78 12.77
N ASP A 85 -1.25 -20.29 13.36
CA ASP A 85 -0.49 -20.94 14.43
C ASP A 85 -1.12 -20.77 15.82
N GLY A 86 -2.14 -19.92 15.96
CA GLY A 86 -2.76 -19.59 17.24
C GLY A 86 -3.57 -20.71 17.91
N GLY A 87 -3.61 -21.92 17.33
CA GLY A 87 -4.20 -23.12 17.93
C GLY A 87 -5.67 -22.92 18.32
N GLU A 88 -6.03 -23.30 19.54
CA GLU A 88 -7.41 -23.18 20.06
C GLU A 88 -7.83 -21.73 20.37
N ALA A 89 -6.96 -20.73 20.19
CA ALA A 89 -7.34 -19.33 20.35
C ALA A 89 -8.21 -18.82 19.18
N TYR A 90 -8.18 -19.50 18.04
CA TYR A 90 -8.92 -19.12 16.83
C TYR A 90 -9.75 -20.31 16.30
N PRO A 91 -10.99 -20.07 15.82
CA PRO A 91 -11.80 -21.11 15.18
C PRO A 91 -11.06 -21.76 14.01
N VAL A 92 -11.24 -23.07 13.82
CA VAL A 92 -10.56 -23.83 12.77
C VAL A 92 -10.73 -23.21 11.37
N GLY A 93 -11.95 -22.77 11.01
CA GLY A 93 -12.19 -22.14 9.71
C GLY A 93 -11.45 -20.81 9.52
N VAL A 94 -11.24 -20.03 10.60
CA VAL A 94 -10.45 -18.79 10.54
C VAL A 94 -8.98 -19.12 10.34
N ARG A 95 -8.46 -20.15 11.02
CA ARG A 95 -7.08 -20.61 10.88
C ARG A 95 -6.77 -21.11 9.47
N GLU A 96 -7.67 -21.88 8.88
CA GLU A 96 -7.52 -22.39 7.52
C GLU A 96 -7.48 -21.27 6.49
N VAL A 97 -8.38 -20.28 6.60
CA VAL A 97 -8.40 -19.11 5.72
C VAL A 97 -7.14 -18.28 5.90
N ALA A 98 -6.70 -18.07 7.15
CA ALA A 98 -5.46 -17.35 7.44
C ALA A 98 -4.23 -18.05 6.85
N GLY A 99 -4.13 -19.38 6.98
CA GLY A 99 -3.03 -20.15 6.38
C GLY A 99 -2.97 -19.99 4.86
N ARG A 100 -4.10 -20.13 4.17
CA ARG A 100 -4.16 -19.90 2.71
C ARG A 100 -3.81 -18.47 2.33
N LEU A 101 -4.27 -17.49 3.10
CA LEU A 101 -3.96 -16.07 2.87
C LEU A 101 -2.45 -15.80 3.02
N ALA A 102 -1.77 -16.44 3.97
CA ALA A 102 -0.31 -16.32 4.10
C ALA A 102 0.42 -16.85 2.85
N ASP A 103 0.02 -18.02 2.35
CA ASP A 103 0.59 -18.61 1.13
C ASP A 103 0.33 -17.73 -0.11
N ASP A 104 -0.90 -17.23 -0.26
CA ASP A 104 -1.29 -16.34 -1.35
C ASP A 104 -0.51 -15.02 -1.32
N CYS A 105 -0.41 -14.38 -0.14
CA CYS A 105 0.34 -13.13 0.03
C CYS A 105 1.82 -13.31 -0.29
N LYS A 106 2.42 -14.42 0.13
CA LYS A 106 3.82 -14.75 -0.17
C LYS A 106 4.04 -14.93 -1.68
N SER A 107 3.16 -15.69 -2.33
CA SER A 107 3.22 -15.93 -3.78
C SER A 107 3.04 -14.64 -4.59
N HIS A 108 2.02 -13.85 -4.25
CA HIS A 108 1.75 -12.57 -4.92
C HIS A 108 2.84 -11.53 -4.66
N GLY A 109 3.34 -11.42 -3.43
CA GLY A 109 4.42 -10.50 -3.09
C GLY A 109 5.70 -10.78 -3.88
N ALA A 110 6.11 -12.05 -3.98
CA ALA A 110 7.24 -12.44 -4.82
C ALA A 110 7.01 -12.12 -6.31
N THR A 111 5.80 -12.36 -6.82
CA THR A 111 5.44 -12.07 -8.21
C THR A 111 5.51 -10.57 -8.51
N ILE A 112 4.95 -9.73 -7.63
CA ILE A 112 4.97 -8.28 -7.76
C ILE A 112 6.41 -7.77 -7.73
N HIS A 113 7.23 -8.25 -6.79
CA HIS A 113 8.63 -7.88 -6.70
C HIS A 113 9.42 -8.17 -7.99
N LEU A 114 9.20 -9.35 -8.58
CA LEU A 114 9.82 -9.71 -9.86
C LEU A 114 9.35 -8.86 -11.03
N LEU A 115 8.09 -8.42 -11.04
CA LEU A 115 7.56 -7.53 -12.08
C LEU A 115 8.05 -6.09 -11.90
N ALA A 116 8.06 -5.62 -10.65
CA ALA A 116 8.56 -4.29 -10.28
C ALA A 116 10.06 -4.16 -10.56
N GLY A 117 10.86 -5.20 -10.36
CA GLY A 117 12.29 -5.18 -10.69
C GLY A 117 12.62 -5.11 -12.19
N ARG A 118 11.63 -5.32 -13.06
CA ARG A 118 11.79 -5.27 -14.54
C ARG A 118 11.40 -3.92 -15.15
N ALA A 119 10.76 -3.04 -14.38
CA ALA A 119 10.23 -1.75 -14.81
C ALA A 119 11.12 -0.59 -14.35
#